data_AF-A0A5R8NPS1-F1
#
_entry.id   AF-A0A5R8NPS1-F1
#
_cell.length_a   1.000
_cell.length_b   1.000
_cell.length_c   1.000
_cell.angle_alpha   90.00
_cell.angle_beta   90.00
_cell.angle_gamma   90.00
#
_symmetry.space_group_name_H-M   'P 1'
#
loop_
_entity.id
_entity.type
_entity.pdbx_description
1 polymer ?
#
loop_
_entity_poly.entity_id
_entity_poly.type
_entity_poly.pdbx_seq_one_letter_code
_entity_poly.pdbx_strand_id
1 'polypeptide(L)'
;MEAADSNAVHDTPEGTLVSIGYEGKTVDDLVAQLLDEDVRVLVDVRLTPLSRKPGLSKTKLSEALAAAGIGYVHHRALGNPKDNRAGFRAGDPASRTRYRKVLDSAAAHDALAHVCELLDDGAVALLCFEHNHAECHRNIVVHRLLEARPNAAVVHI
;
A
#
# COMPACT_ATOMS: atom_id res chain seq x y z
N MET A 1 46.75 -13.67 15.45
CA MET A 1 46.44 -14.10 14.09
C MET A 1 45.16 -14.92 14.19
N GLU A 2 44.05 -14.18 14.21
CA GLU A 2 42.96 -14.21 13.22
C GLU A 2 41.77 -14.94 13.81
N ALA A 3 40.95 -14.19 14.54
CA ALA A 3 39.56 -14.55 14.79
C ALA A 3 38.75 -13.93 13.64
N ALA A 4 38.35 -14.76 12.69
CA ALA A 4 37.37 -14.41 11.69
C ALA A 4 35.98 -14.43 12.34
N ASP A 5 35.54 -13.27 12.84
CA ASP A 5 34.16 -13.09 13.25
C ASP A 5 33.31 -12.94 11.99
N SER A 6 32.69 -14.05 11.60
CA SER A 6 31.80 -14.13 10.46
C SER A 6 30.48 -13.46 10.85
N ASN A 7 30.35 -12.18 10.50
CA ASN A 7 29.11 -11.43 10.67
C ASN A 7 28.05 -11.99 9.72
N ALA A 8 27.27 -12.96 10.19
CA ALA A 8 26.03 -13.35 9.54
C ALA A 8 25.05 -12.17 9.72
N VAL A 9 24.94 -11.34 8.68
CA VAL A 9 23.83 -10.41 8.53
C VAL A 9 22.57 -11.26 8.48
N HIS A 10 21.83 -11.29 9.58
CA HIS A 10 20.50 -11.86 9.61
C HIS A 10 19.61 -10.86 8.88
N ASP A 11 19.35 -11.14 7.61
CA ASP A 11 18.44 -10.40 6.72
C ASP A 11 17.03 -10.45 7.32
N THR A 12 16.78 -9.58 8.29
CA THR A 12 15.49 -9.43 8.95
C THR A 12 14.73 -8.40 8.14
N PRO A 13 13.50 -8.69 7.70
CA PRO A 13 12.78 -7.77 6.85
C PRO A 13 12.62 -6.40 7.55
N GLU A 14 13.03 -5.33 6.86
CA GLU A 14 12.92 -3.93 7.31
C GLU A 14 11.47 -3.42 7.15
N GLY A 15 10.53 -4.15 7.75
CA GLY A 15 9.10 -3.90 7.67
C GLY A 15 8.35 -4.84 6.71
N THR A 16 7.02 -4.86 6.86
CA THR A 16 6.11 -5.67 6.03
C THR A 16 5.14 -4.74 5.30
N LEU A 17 5.09 -4.87 3.99
CA LEU A 17 4.13 -4.17 3.14
C LEU A 17 2.98 -5.11 2.76
N VAL A 18 1.79 -4.81 3.25
CA VAL A 18 0.57 -5.55 2.93
C VAL A 18 -0.16 -4.86 1.78
N SER A 19 -0.43 -5.56 0.69
CA SER A 19 -1.15 -5.05 -0.47
C SER A 19 -2.56 -5.59 -0.48
N ILE A 20 -3.55 -4.74 -0.17
CA ILE A 20 -4.93 -5.20 0.08
C ILE A 20 -5.97 -4.51 -0.81
N GLY A 21 -6.88 -5.33 -1.34
CA GLY A 21 -8.07 -4.89 -2.07
C GLY A 21 -9.36 -5.15 -1.29
N TYR A 22 -10.28 -4.20 -1.26
CA TYR A 22 -11.57 -4.36 -0.55
C TYR A 22 -12.76 -4.80 -1.45
N GLU A 23 -12.55 -5.02 -2.74
CA GLU A 23 -13.56 -5.66 -3.60
C GLU A 23 -13.95 -7.03 -3.02
N GLY A 24 -15.24 -7.36 -3.05
CA GLY A 24 -15.79 -8.52 -2.32
C GLY A 24 -15.86 -8.42 -0.79
N LYS A 25 -15.07 -7.57 -0.12
CA LYS A 25 -14.97 -7.48 1.35
C LYS A 25 -15.93 -6.45 1.99
N THR A 26 -16.33 -6.70 3.23
CA THR A 26 -16.93 -5.70 4.14
C THR A 26 -15.84 -4.90 4.86
N VAL A 27 -16.22 -3.90 5.67
CA VAL A 27 -15.24 -3.18 6.51
C VAL A 27 -14.71 -4.09 7.62
N ASP A 28 -15.54 -4.97 8.17
CA ASP A 28 -15.14 -5.88 9.24
C ASP A 28 -14.18 -6.95 8.72
N ASP A 29 -14.44 -7.52 7.52
CA ASP A 29 -13.49 -8.43 6.85
C ASP A 29 -12.14 -7.75 6.59
N LEU A 30 -12.18 -6.48 6.17
CA LEU A 30 -10.96 -5.71 5.92
C LEU A 30 -10.18 -5.50 7.22
N VAL A 31 -10.84 -5.07 8.30
CA VAL A 31 -10.19 -4.84 9.59
C VAL A 31 -9.60 -6.13 10.16
N ALA A 32 -10.34 -7.24 10.08
CA ALA A 32 -9.85 -8.55 10.54
C ALA A 32 -8.56 -8.97 9.81
N GLN A 33 -8.53 -8.86 8.48
CA GLN A 33 -7.34 -9.20 7.70
C GLN A 33 -6.14 -8.29 8.00
N LEU A 34 -6.37 -7.03 8.34
CA LEU A 34 -5.29 -6.13 8.73
C LEU A 34 -4.71 -6.49 10.10
N LEU A 35 -5.56 -6.93 11.03
CA LEU A 35 -5.12 -7.40 12.35
C LEU A 35 -4.36 -8.73 12.26
N ASP A 36 -4.80 -9.66 11.40
CA ASP A 36 -4.12 -10.95 11.18
C ASP A 36 -2.69 -10.78 10.65
N GLU A 37 -2.41 -9.66 9.99
CA GLU A 37 -1.09 -9.30 9.43
C GLU A 37 -0.34 -8.26 10.29
N ASP A 38 -0.80 -8.01 11.52
CA ASP A 38 -0.22 -7.05 12.46
C ASP A 38 -0.06 -5.63 11.88
N VAL A 39 -0.94 -5.23 10.95
CA VAL A 39 -0.86 -3.92 10.29
C VAL A 39 -1.07 -2.80 11.30
N ARG A 40 -0.09 -1.90 11.36
CA ARG A 40 -0.11 -0.72 12.24
C ARG A 40 -0.77 0.48 11.58
N VAL A 41 -0.54 0.65 10.27
CA VAL A 41 -1.07 1.78 9.50
C VAL A 41 -1.58 1.32 8.15
N LEU A 42 -2.80 1.74 7.81
CA LEU A 42 -3.34 1.62 6.46
C LEU A 42 -3.16 2.92 5.69
N VAL A 43 -2.45 2.83 4.58
CA VAL A 43 -2.26 3.88 3.59
C VAL A 43 -3.24 3.69 2.44
N ASP A 44 -4.22 4.57 2.39
CA ASP A 44 -5.20 4.64 1.30
C ASP A 44 -4.58 5.31 0.08
N VAL A 45 -4.36 4.54 -0.99
CA VAL A 45 -3.79 5.02 -2.25
C VAL A 45 -4.87 5.36 -3.27
N ARG A 46 -6.14 5.48 -2.87
CA ARG A 46 -7.20 5.92 -3.79
C ARG A 46 -7.04 7.40 -4.07
N LEU A 47 -7.11 7.79 -5.35
CA LEU A 47 -7.17 9.22 -5.73
C LEU A 47 -8.37 9.93 -5.08
N THR A 48 -9.47 9.20 -4.90
CA THR A 48 -10.68 9.71 -4.25
C THR A 48 -11.20 8.60 -3.34
N PRO A 49 -11.09 8.73 -2.01
CA PRO A 49 -11.42 7.67 -1.05
C PRO A 49 -12.93 7.61 -0.75
N LEU A 50 -13.72 7.51 -1.82
CA LEU A 50 -15.17 7.33 -1.78
C LEU A 50 -15.50 5.86 -2.11
N SER A 51 -16.45 5.30 -1.37
CA SER A 51 -16.95 3.95 -1.60
C SER A 51 -18.46 3.90 -1.45
N ARG A 52 -19.12 3.13 -2.30
CA ARG A 52 -20.54 2.77 -2.16
C ARG A 52 -20.76 1.64 -1.17
N LYS A 53 -19.70 0.89 -0.83
CA LYS A 53 -19.79 -0.15 0.20
C LYS A 53 -19.85 0.51 1.58
N PRO A 54 -20.79 0.09 2.46
CA PRO A 54 -20.87 0.59 3.83
C PRO A 54 -19.51 0.48 4.55
N GLY A 55 -19.18 1.49 5.36
CA GLY A 55 -17.93 1.51 6.15
C GLY A 55 -16.64 1.85 5.38
N LEU A 56 -16.61 1.74 4.05
CA LEU A 56 -15.35 1.83 3.27
C LEU A 56 -15.07 3.19 2.63
N SER A 57 -15.85 4.23 2.97
CA SER A 57 -15.52 5.62 2.65
C SER A 57 -14.59 6.22 3.72
N LYS A 58 -13.72 7.17 3.36
CA LYS A 58 -12.66 7.73 4.20
C LYS A 58 -12.99 7.86 5.69
N THR A 59 -14.03 8.64 6.02
CA THR A 59 -14.39 8.92 7.43
C THR A 59 -14.73 7.65 8.20
N LYS A 60 -15.68 6.86 7.68
CA LYS A 60 -16.12 5.62 8.34
C LYS A 60 -15.01 4.57 8.44
N LEU A 61 -14.17 4.49 7.41
CA LEU A 61 -13.03 3.58 7.39
C LEU A 61 -12.00 4.00 8.44
N SER A 62 -11.68 5.29 8.52
CA SER A 62 -10.76 5.84 9.52
C SER A 62 -11.28 5.59 10.95
N GLU A 63 -12.58 5.72 11.18
CA GLU A 63 -13.21 5.44 12.48
C GLU A 63 -13.12 3.96 12.85
N ALA A 64 -13.43 3.06 11.90
CA ALA A 64 -13.35 1.61 12.11
C ALA A 64 -11.91 1.14 12.39
N LEU A 65 -10.93 1.67 11.65
CA LEU A 65 -9.51 1.38 11.85
C LEU A 65 -9.02 1.90 13.21
N ALA A 66 -9.40 3.14 13.58
CA ALA A 66 -9.02 3.71 14.86
C ALA A 66 -9.59 2.91 16.05
N ALA A 67 -10.82 2.41 15.94
CA ALA A 67 -11.41 1.51 16.93
C ALA A 67 -10.64 0.18 17.09
N ALA A 68 -9.94 -0.27 16.04
CA ALA A 68 -9.07 -1.43 16.05
C ALA A 68 -7.59 -1.09 16.38
N GLY A 69 -7.27 0.16 16.67
CA GLY A 69 -5.89 0.61 16.96
C GLY A 69 -5.01 0.76 15.70
N ILE A 70 -5.60 0.79 14.51
CA ILE A 70 -4.88 0.91 13.23
C ILE A 70 -4.92 2.38 12.77
N GLY A 71 -3.75 2.93 12.45
CA GLY A 71 -3.63 4.27 11.87
C GLY A 71 -4.19 4.34 10.45
N TYR A 72 -4.69 5.50 10.05
CA TYR A 72 -5.17 5.74 8.68
C TYR A 72 -4.48 6.95 8.06
N VAL A 73 -3.84 6.75 6.92
CA VAL A 73 -3.20 7.81 6.12
C VAL A 73 -3.77 7.78 4.72
N HIS A 74 -4.08 8.95 4.16
CA HIS A 74 -4.56 9.06 2.78
C HIS A 74 -3.54 9.79 1.90
N HIS A 75 -2.93 9.06 0.97
CA HIS A 75 -1.97 9.61 0.03
C HIS A 75 -2.57 9.72 -1.36
N ARG A 76 -3.28 10.83 -1.60
CA ARG A 76 -3.90 11.12 -2.91
C ARG A 76 -2.89 11.11 -4.06
N ALA A 77 -1.64 11.53 -3.81
CA ALA A 77 -0.58 11.59 -4.82
C ALA A 77 -0.22 10.22 -5.40
N LEU A 78 -0.50 9.13 -4.67
CA LEU A 78 -0.30 7.75 -5.12
C LEU A 78 -1.49 7.20 -5.90
N GLY A 79 -2.55 7.98 -6.10
CA GLY A 79 -3.78 7.53 -6.75
C GLY A 79 -3.74 7.55 -8.28
N ASN A 80 -4.34 6.54 -8.90
CA ASN A 80 -4.51 6.49 -10.35
C ASN A 80 -5.57 7.50 -10.85
N PRO A 81 -5.22 8.43 -11.78
CA PRO A 81 -6.16 9.36 -12.42
C PRO A 81 -7.41 8.68 -12.95
N LYS A 82 -8.58 9.28 -12.74
CA LYS A 82 -9.89 8.65 -13.06
C LYS A 82 -9.98 8.19 -14.52
N ASP A 83 -9.50 9.02 -15.43
CA ASP A 83 -9.46 8.80 -16.87
C ASP A 83 -8.43 7.75 -17.32
N ASN A 84 -7.46 7.40 -16.46
CA ASN A 84 -6.47 6.36 -16.73
C ASN A 84 -6.89 4.95 -16.28
N ARG A 85 -7.91 4.84 -15.40
CA ARG A 85 -8.25 3.59 -14.71
C ARG A 85 -8.72 2.48 -15.66
N ALA A 86 -9.53 2.81 -16.66
CA ALA A 86 -10.08 1.82 -17.58
C ALA A 86 -8.99 1.14 -18.41
N GLY A 87 -8.10 1.93 -19.02
CA GLY A 87 -6.95 1.40 -19.75
C GLY A 87 -5.97 0.66 -18.84
N PHE A 88 -5.73 1.18 -17.63
CA PHE A 88 -4.85 0.50 -16.66
C PHE A 88 -5.36 -0.91 -16.32
N ARG A 89 -6.66 -1.05 -16.00
CA ARG A 89 -7.28 -2.34 -15.70
C ARG A 89 -7.26 -3.28 -16.90
N ALA A 90 -7.44 -2.75 -18.11
CA ALA A 90 -7.32 -3.52 -19.36
C ALA A 90 -5.86 -3.95 -19.68
N GLY A 91 -4.88 -3.56 -18.85
CA GLY A 91 -3.48 -3.89 -19.05
C GLY A 91 -2.79 -3.07 -20.13
N ASP A 92 -3.39 -1.96 -20.58
CA ASP A 92 -2.84 -1.09 -21.62
C ASP A 92 -1.44 -0.56 -21.22
N PRO A 93 -0.39 -0.84 -22.02
CA PRO A 93 0.97 -0.37 -21.74
C PRO A 93 1.08 1.16 -21.62
N ALA A 94 0.29 1.91 -22.39
CA ALA A 94 0.32 3.37 -22.32
C ALA A 94 -0.24 3.87 -20.98
N SER A 95 -1.34 3.28 -20.51
CA SER A 95 -1.94 3.58 -19.19
C SER A 95 -1.02 3.22 -18.02
N ARG A 96 -0.29 2.10 -18.11
CA ARG A 96 0.73 1.72 -17.12
C ARG A 96 1.90 2.71 -17.11
N THR A 97 2.39 3.10 -18.29
CA THR A 97 3.46 4.10 -18.45
C THR A 97 3.03 5.46 -17.90
N ARG A 98 1.80 5.89 -18.20
CA ARG A 98 1.23 7.13 -17.68
C ARG A 98 1.17 7.12 -16.16
N TYR A 99 0.76 6.02 -15.54
CA TYR A 99 0.71 5.94 -14.08
C TYR A 99 2.10 6.01 -13.45
N ARG A 100 3.14 5.39 -14.05
CA ARG A 100 4.52 5.57 -13.57
C ARG A 100 4.93 7.05 -13.56
N LYS A 101 4.60 7.81 -14.60
CA LYS A 101 4.84 9.27 -14.65
C LYS A 101 4.11 10.05 -13.55
N VAL A 102 2.96 9.57 -13.07
CA VAL A 102 2.29 10.18 -11.89
C VAL A 102 3.15 10.01 -10.65
N LEU A 103 3.77 8.83 -10.48
CA LEU A 103 4.66 8.53 -9.37
C LEU A 103 6.02 9.23 -9.43
N ASP A 104 6.35 9.87 -10.54
CA ASP A 104 7.58 10.68 -10.70
C ASP A 104 7.38 12.15 -10.26
N SER A 105 6.16 12.52 -9.86
CA SER A 105 5.88 13.85 -9.33
C SER A 105 6.45 14.03 -7.92
N ALA A 106 6.85 15.26 -7.56
CA ALA A 106 7.38 15.57 -6.24
C ALA A 106 6.46 15.12 -5.10
N ALA A 107 5.15 15.40 -5.22
CA ALA A 107 4.16 14.98 -4.22
C ALA A 107 4.04 13.45 -4.08
N ALA A 108 4.28 12.69 -5.15
CA ALA A 108 4.29 11.24 -5.08
C ALA A 108 5.59 10.71 -4.44
N HIS A 109 6.73 11.34 -4.72
CA HIS A 109 7.98 11.04 -4.02
C HIS A 109 7.86 11.29 -2.52
N ASP A 110 7.32 12.43 -2.09
CA ASP A 110 7.09 12.74 -0.67
C ASP A 110 6.16 11.71 -0.01
N ALA A 111 5.11 11.30 -0.73
CA ALA A 111 4.19 10.27 -0.24
C ALA A 111 4.86 8.89 -0.12
N LEU A 112 5.68 8.48 -1.09
CA LEU A 112 6.43 7.23 -1.03
C LEU A 112 7.46 7.25 0.11
N ALA A 113 8.15 8.37 0.31
CA ALA A 113 9.09 8.55 1.42
C ALA A 113 8.37 8.40 2.77
N HIS A 114 7.22 9.04 2.95
CA HIS A 114 6.43 8.89 4.17
C HIS A 114 5.97 7.44 4.38
N VAL A 115 5.63 6.68 3.33
CA VAL A 115 5.33 5.25 3.48
C VAL A 115 6.56 4.46 3.92
N CYS A 116 7.75 4.81 3.43
CA CYS A 116 9.00 4.18 3.86
C CYS A 116 9.32 4.47 5.33
N GLU A 117 9.03 5.68 5.82
CA GLU A 117 9.15 6.03 7.25
C GLU A 117 8.17 5.21 8.10
N LEU A 118 6.91 5.07 7.66
CA LEU A 118 5.92 4.26 8.36
C LEU A 118 6.31 2.77 8.46
N LEU A 119 7.06 2.26 7.48
CA LEU A 119 7.58 0.89 7.49
C LEU A 119 8.65 0.67 8.56
N ASP A 120 9.35 1.72 9.02
CA ASP A 120 10.29 1.60 10.15
C ASP A 120 9.57 1.28 11.47
N ASP A 121 8.31 1.66 11.59
CA ASP A 121 7.48 1.47 12.79
C ASP A 121 6.65 0.17 12.77
N GLY A 122 6.68 -0.60 11.67
CA GLY A 122 6.03 -1.91 11.56
C GLY A 122 5.30 -2.14 10.24
N ALA A 123 4.31 -3.03 10.25
CA ALA A 123 3.59 -3.42 9.05
C ALA A 123 2.66 -2.30 8.53
N VAL A 124 2.76 -2.01 7.23
CA VAL A 124 1.97 -0.98 6.54
C VAL A 124 1.13 -1.61 5.44
N ALA A 125 -0.17 -1.31 5.41
CA ALA A 125 -1.06 -1.77 4.35
C ALA A 125 -1.30 -0.70 3.28
N LEU A 126 -1.19 -1.04 2.00
CA LEU A 126 -1.67 -0.24 0.88
C LEU A 126 -3.06 -0.68 0.47
N LEU A 127 -4.04 0.22 0.58
CA LEU A 127 -5.43 -0.05 0.24
C LEU A 127 -5.82 0.53 -1.12
N CYS A 128 -6.44 -0.31 -1.96
CA CYS A 128 -7.23 0.12 -3.12
C CYS A 128 -8.54 -0.68 -3.24
N PHE A 129 -9.32 -0.42 -4.28
CA PHE A 129 -10.58 -1.12 -4.54
C PHE A 129 -10.35 -2.56 -5.03
N GLU A 130 -9.66 -2.72 -6.15
CA GLU A 130 -9.59 -3.99 -6.90
C GLU A 130 -9.06 -5.14 -6.04
N HIS A 131 -9.68 -6.31 -6.08
CA HIS A 131 -9.15 -7.47 -5.34
C HIS A 131 -7.82 -7.94 -5.94
N ASN A 132 -7.77 -8.09 -7.27
CA ASN A 132 -6.55 -8.49 -7.98
C ASN A 132 -5.52 -7.35 -7.99
N HIS A 133 -4.39 -7.54 -7.30
CA HIS A 133 -3.32 -6.54 -7.25
C HIS A 133 -2.67 -6.31 -8.62
N ALA A 134 -2.55 -7.34 -9.48
CA ALA A 134 -1.89 -7.25 -10.79
C ALA A 134 -2.62 -6.32 -11.79
N GLU A 135 -3.93 -6.12 -11.59
CA GLU A 135 -4.77 -5.20 -12.36
C GLU A 135 -4.87 -3.81 -11.70
N CYS A 136 -4.34 -3.67 -10.50
CA CYS A 136 -4.44 -2.47 -9.68
C CYS A 136 -3.16 -1.65 -9.74
N HIS A 137 -3.30 -0.32 -9.67
CA HIS A 137 -2.14 0.57 -9.62
C HIS A 137 -1.29 0.37 -8.37
N ARG A 138 -1.88 -0.17 -7.29
CA ARG A 138 -1.15 -0.44 -6.04
C ARG A 138 0.03 -1.37 -6.25
N ASN A 139 0.01 -2.26 -7.26
CA ASN A 139 1.16 -3.11 -7.56
C ASN A 139 2.38 -2.30 -8.03
N ILE A 140 2.16 -1.24 -8.82
CA ILE A 140 3.26 -0.34 -9.20
C ILE A 140 3.75 0.46 -7.99
N VAL A 141 2.86 0.84 -7.05
CA VAL A 141 3.28 1.50 -5.80
C VAL A 141 4.15 0.56 -4.95
N VAL A 142 3.75 -0.70 -4.78
CA VAL A 142 4.54 -1.75 -4.11
C VAL A 142 5.93 -1.85 -4.72
N HIS A 143 6.03 -1.96 -6.05
CA HIS A 143 7.34 -2.02 -6.71
C HIS A 143 8.21 -0.78 -6.45
N ARG A 144 7.63 0.42 -6.50
CA ARG A 144 8.38 1.66 -6.21
C ARG A 144 8.85 1.73 -4.75
N LEU A 145 8.10 1.16 -3.82
CA LEU A 145 8.52 1.06 -2.42
C LEU A 145 9.64 0.03 -2.26
N LEU A 146 9.58 -1.11 -2.94
CA LEU A 146 10.64 -2.12 -2.92
C LEU A 146 11.95 -1.64 -3.56
N GLU A 147 11.90 -0.73 -4.53
CA GLU A 147 13.10 -0.06 -5.05
C GLU A 147 13.83 0.74 -3.96
N ALA A 148 13.09 1.34 -3.02
CA ALA A 148 13.63 2.07 -1.88
C ALA A 148 13.91 1.19 -0.64
N ARG A 149 13.16 0.09 -0.50
CA ARG A 149 13.20 -0.86 0.61
C ARG A 149 13.29 -2.30 0.07
N PRO A 150 14.45 -2.72 -0.46
CA PRO A 150 14.58 -4.02 -1.13
C PRO A 150 14.37 -5.22 -0.21
N ASN A 151 14.54 -5.03 1.10
CA ASN A 151 14.43 -6.08 2.11
C ASN A 151 13.04 -6.12 2.79
N ALA A 152 12.11 -5.24 2.42
CA ALA A 152 10.76 -5.28 2.98
C ALA A 152 10.02 -6.53 2.47
N ALA A 153 9.33 -7.23 3.39
CA ALA A 153 8.47 -8.34 3.01
C ALA A 153 7.20 -7.81 2.33
N VAL A 154 6.64 -8.55 1.37
CA VAL A 154 5.37 -8.19 0.71
C VAL A 154 4.36 -9.31 0.81
N VAL A 155 3.16 -8.98 1.28
CA VAL A 155 2.02 -9.89 1.34
C VAL A 155 0.88 -9.30 0.50
N HIS A 156 0.22 -10.12 -0.33
CA HIS A 156 -0.91 -9.70 -1.16
C HIS A 156 -2.21 -10.40 -0.71
N ILE A 157 -3.25 -9.62 -0.40
CA ILE A 157 -4.51 -10.09 0.24
C ILE A 157 -5.78 -9.51 -0.43
#